data_AF-A0AAD9QI86-F1
#
_entry.id   AF-A0AAD9QI86-F1
#
_cell.length_a   1.000
_cell.length_b   1.000
_cell.length_c   1.000
_cell.angle_alpha   90.00
_cell.angle_beta   90.00
_cell.angle_gamma   90.00
#
_symmetry.space_group_name_H-M   'P 1'
#
loop_
_entity.id
_entity.type
_entity.pdbx_description
1 polymer ?
#
loop_
_entity_poly.entity_id
_entity_poly.type
_entity_poly.pdbx_seq_one_letter_code
_entity_poly.pdbx_strand_id
1 'polypeptide(L)'
;MLCNLMCNLLQDSQTNAAMKTIQTKLENLITVVNKPPPPVVPVSSCKEQYEKYSSTRSQVYPLMFGSLKIPVYCHMGNFGCGNGGWTLAMKIDGGQTGFDFQETRLPTYWSTGFSKICLGMKIPGQPIKFLLVNKQAQSLHALIANGKYRATSLGVNKWKKLIGPQASLQVNRKREGFNTAVGHSGSAKTRIGIIGNDQKNCLTPDSRIGFGGAGRGDDSNTCRNDALNNASSDNGARKIKTMGYILVQ
;
A
#
# COMPACT_ATOMS: atom_id res chain seq x y z
N MET A 1 0.37 -55.31 -54.74
CA MET A 1 0.10 -55.00 -53.31
C MET A 1 1.11 -53.95 -52.87
N LEU A 2 0.77 -52.67 -53.08
CA LEU A 2 1.65 -51.49 -52.93
C LEU A 2 1.35 -50.74 -51.61
N CYS A 3 1.30 -51.46 -50.50
CA CYS A 3 1.09 -50.83 -49.20
C CYS A 3 1.81 -51.66 -48.15
N ASN A 4 3.07 -51.32 -47.86
CA ASN A 4 3.75 -51.70 -46.60
C ASN A 4 5.15 -51.09 -46.41
N LEU A 5 5.72 -50.33 -47.37
CA LEU A 5 7.06 -49.73 -47.20
C LEU A 5 7.09 -48.24 -46.80
N MET A 6 5.95 -47.56 -46.61
CA MET A 6 5.93 -46.14 -46.25
C MET A 6 5.68 -45.82 -44.77
N CYS A 7 5.47 -46.81 -43.89
CA CYS A 7 5.16 -46.52 -42.48
C CYS A 7 6.38 -46.27 -41.58
N ASN A 8 7.58 -46.74 -41.94
CA ASN A 8 8.74 -46.69 -41.04
C ASN A 8 9.65 -45.46 -41.21
N LEU A 9 9.47 -44.65 -42.26
CA LEU A 9 10.27 -43.44 -42.50
C LEU A 9 9.59 -42.15 -42.02
N LEU A 10 8.29 -42.18 -41.73
CA LEU A 10 7.53 -41.01 -41.26
C LEU A 10 7.59 -40.82 -39.74
N GLN A 11 7.77 -41.91 -38.97
CA GLN A 11 7.93 -41.86 -37.51
C GLN A 11 9.28 -41.28 -37.05
N ASP A 12 10.27 -41.16 -37.94
CA ASP A 12 11.58 -40.57 -37.60
C ASP A 12 11.63 -39.05 -37.76
N SER A 13 10.98 -38.49 -38.79
CA SER A 13 11.12 -37.07 -39.12
C SER A 13 10.52 -36.12 -38.08
N GLN A 14 9.33 -36.43 -37.56
CA GLN A 14 8.66 -35.62 -36.54
C GLN A 14 9.36 -35.74 -35.19
N THR A 15 9.82 -36.95 -34.85
CA THR A 15 10.55 -37.24 -33.61
C THR A 15 11.90 -36.52 -33.60
N ASN A 16 12.60 -36.49 -34.74
CA ASN A 16 13.85 -35.74 -34.92
C ASN A 16 13.64 -34.22 -34.86
N ALA A 17 12.55 -33.70 -35.42
CA ALA A 17 12.21 -32.28 -35.31
C ALA A 17 11.86 -31.87 -33.86
N ALA A 18 11.15 -32.73 -33.12
CA ALA A 18 10.83 -32.52 -31.72
C ALA A 18 12.09 -32.55 -30.83
N MET A 19 12.98 -33.54 -31.03
CA MET A 19 14.28 -33.63 -30.36
C MET A 19 15.13 -32.37 -30.57
N LYS A 20 15.23 -31.89 -31.81
CA LYS A 20 15.96 -30.66 -32.14
C LYS A 20 15.38 -29.44 -31.44
N THR A 21 14.05 -29.34 -31.38
CA THR A 21 13.34 -28.26 -30.67
C THR A 21 13.63 -28.29 -29.17
N ILE A 22 13.63 -29.48 -28.56
CA ILE A 22 13.95 -29.65 -27.14
C ILE A 22 15.41 -29.27 -26.87
N GLN A 23 16.34 -29.69 -27.74
CA GLN A 23 17.75 -29.36 -27.59
C GLN A 23 17.99 -27.86 -27.69
N THR A 24 17.38 -27.16 -28.66
CA THR A 24 17.45 -25.70 -28.75
C THR A 24 16.84 -25.02 -27.52
N LYS A 25 15.72 -25.52 -26.99
CA LYS A 25 15.13 -24.99 -25.74
C LYS A 25 16.03 -25.22 -24.52
N LEU A 26 16.71 -26.36 -24.46
CA LEU A 26 17.64 -26.69 -23.39
C LEU A 26 18.90 -25.80 -23.45
N GLU A 27 19.49 -25.63 -24.63
CA GLU A 27 20.64 -24.73 -24.85
C GLU A 27 20.29 -23.27 -24.50
N ASN A 28 19.09 -22.82 -24.86
CA ASN A 28 18.56 -21.50 -24.46
C ASN A 28 18.38 -21.38 -22.94
N LEU A 29 17.92 -22.44 -22.26
CA LEU A 29 17.83 -22.46 -20.80
C LEU A 29 19.20 -22.43 -20.13
N ILE A 30 20.16 -23.21 -20.65
CA ILE A 30 21.54 -23.24 -20.15
C ILE A 30 22.20 -21.86 -20.28
N THR A 31 21.98 -21.16 -21.39
CA THR A 31 22.49 -19.78 -21.56
C THR A 31 21.85 -18.79 -20.58
N VAL A 32 20.58 -18.97 -20.21
CA VAL A 32 19.92 -18.15 -19.18
C VAL A 32 20.45 -18.44 -17.79
N VAL A 33 20.67 -19.71 -17.44
CA VAL A 33 21.16 -20.13 -16.12
C VAL A 33 22.63 -19.76 -15.90
N ASN A 34 23.45 -19.86 -16.94
CA ASN A 34 24.90 -19.59 -16.87
C ASN A 34 25.27 -18.12 -17.10
N LYS A 35 24.30 -17.24 -17.39
CA LYS A 35 24.57 -15.82 -17.53
C LYS A 35 25.07 -15.27 -16.19
N PRO A 36 26.27 -14.67 -16.12
CA PRO A 36 26.75 -14.07 -14.88
C PRO A 36 25.70 -13.08 -14.37
N PRO A 37 25.48 -13.01 -13.03
CA PRO A 37 24.51 -12.08 -12.48
C PRO A 37 24.83 -10.69 -13.02
N PRO A 38 23.85 -9.98 -13.62
CA PRO A 38 24.08 -8.60 -14.00
C PRO A 38 24.62 -7.83 -12.79
N PRO A 39 25.53 -6.86 -12.98
CA PRO A 39 26.00 -6.01 -11.88
C PRO A 39 24.79 -5.51 -11.11
N VAL A 40 24.77 -5.67 -9.79
CA VAL A 40 23.65 -5.23 -8.95
C VAL A 40 23.62 -3.71 -9.01
N VAL A 41 22.91 -3.18 -9.99
CA VAL A 41 22.69 -1.76 -10.16
C VAL A 41 21.85 -1.29 -8.97
N PRO A 42 22.31 -0.25 -8.25
CA PRO A 42 21.50 0.52 -7.32
C PRO A 42 20.07 0.74 -7.80
N VAL A 43 19.09 0.47 -6.95
CA VAL A 43 17.69 0.82 -7.18
C VAL A 43 17.20 1.74 -6.07
N SER A 44 16.31 2.66 -6.43
CA SER A 44 15.82 3.72 -5.54
C SER A 44 14.43 3.42 -4.94
N SER A 45 13.74 2.41 -5.48
CA SER A 45 12.40 2.02 -5.06
C SER A 45 12.17 0.52 -5.21
N CYS A 46 11.18 0.00 -4.48
CA CYS A 46 10.76 -1.39 -4.62
C CYS A 46 10.12 -1.68 -5.98
N LYS A 47 9.51 -0.68 -6.62
CA LYS A 47 8.98 -0.80 -7.99
C LYS A 47 10.11 -1.10 -8.97
N GLU A 48 11.19 -0.32 -8.89
CA GLU A 48 12.38 -0.52 -9.72
C GLU A 48 13.02 -1.90 -9.43
N GLN A 49 13.13 -2.29 -8.16
CA GLN A 49 13.61 -3.64 -7.77
C GLN A 49 12.76 -4.76 -8.40
N TYR A 50 11.43 -4.61 -8.36
CA TYR A 50 10.49 -5.58 -8.91
C TYR A 50 10.64 -5.70 -10.43
N GLU A 51 10.67 -4.57 -11.14
CA GLU A 51 10.70 -4.53 -12.60
C GLU A 51 12.07 -4.97 -13.16
N LYS A 52 13.17 -4.55 -12.52
CA LYS A 52 14.53 -4.79 -13.02
C LYS A 52 15.02 -6.21 -12.78
N TYR A 53 14.71 -6.77 -11.62
CA TYR A 53 15.21 -8.08 -11.19
C TYR A 53 14.13 -9.15 -11.13
N SER A 54 12.91 -8.86 -11.60
CA SER A 54 11.75 -9.75 -11.48
C SER A 54 11.56 -10.27 -10.05
N SER A 55 11.84 -9.41 -9.06
CA SER A 55 11.86 -9.80 -7.64
C SER A 55 10.43 -10.04 -7.14
N THR A 56 10.12 -11.29 -6.79
CA THR A 56 8.78 -11.68 -6.33
C THR A 56 8.66 -11.82 -4.81
N ARG A 57 9.79 -11.84 -4.08
CA ARG A 57 9.81 -12.06 -2.64
C ARG A 57 9.65 -10.75 -1.86
N SER A 58 8.63 -10.66 -1.01
CA SER A 58 8.48 -9.58 -0.03
C SER A 58 9.51 -9.72 1.09
N GLN A 59 10.41 -8.75 1.21
CA GLN A 59 11.48 -8.72 2.21
C GLN A 59 12.11 -7.32 2.28
N VAL A 60 13.13 -7.16 3.11
CA VAL A 60 13.94 -5.95 3.16
C VAL A 60 14.94 -5.97 2.01
N TYR A 61 14.93 -4.92 1.17
CA TYR A 61 15.91 -4.68 0.12
C TYR A 61 16.73 -3.44 0.46
N PRO A 62 18.03 -3.42 0.11
CA PRO A 62 18.81 -2.20 0.19
C PRO A 62 18.44 -1.27 -0.97
N LEU A 63 17.85 -0.12 -0.66
CA LEU A 63 17.55 0.93 -1.62
C LEU A 63 18.57 2.08 -1.51
N MET A 64 18.84 2.75 -2.63
CA MET A 64 19.82 3.82 -2.72
C MET A 64 19.15 5.19 -2.75
N PHE A 65 19.58 6.08 -1.85
CA PHE A 65 19.13 7.47 -1.75
C PHE A 65 20.37 8.39 -1.77
N GLY A 66 20.72 8.89 -2.96
CA GLY A 66 22.03 9.48 -3.18
C GLY A 66 23.13 8.43 -2.94
N SER A 67 24.07 8.73 -2.04
CA SER A 67 25.14 7.81 -1.65
C SER A 67 24.75 6.85 -0.50
N LEU A 68 23.55 7.00 0.08
CA LEU A 68 23.11 6.20 1.22
C LEU A 68 22.43 4.91 0.78
N LYS A 69 22.86 3.79 1.36
CA LYS A 69 22.24 2.46 1.19
C LYS A 69 21.38 2.14 2.40
N ILE A 70 20.07 2.06 2.21
CA ILE A 70 19.10 2.02 3.30
C ILE A 70 18.25 0.76 3.20
N PRO A 71 18.19 -0.07 4.26
CA PRO A 71 17.32 -1.24 4.27
C PRO A 71 15.85 -0.81 4.34
N VAL A 72 15.09 -1.09 3.28
CA VAL A 72 13.66 -0.75 3.18
C VAL A 72 12.86 -2.02 2.90
N TYR A 73 11.76 -2.20 3.61
CA TYR A 73 10.84 -3.30 3.32
C TYR A 73 10.08 -3.06 2.01
N CYS A 74 10.20 -4.02 1.10
CA CYS A 74 9.42 -4.09 -0.12
C CYS A 74 8.35 -5.16 -0.01
N HIS A 75 7.10 -4.77 -0.25
CA HIS A 75 6.03 -5.73 -0.46
C HIS A 75 5.90 -6.00 -1.97
N MET A 76 6.21 -7.23 -2.38
CA MET A 76 6.19 -7.64 -3.78
C MET A 76 4.89 -8.40 -4.08
N GLY A 77 4.33 -8.17 -5.26
CA GLY A 77 3.13 -8.86 -5.74
C GLY A 77 1.83 -8.10 -5.45
N ASN A 78 0.70 -8.78 -5.64
CA ASN A 78 -0.62 -8.21 -5.44
C ASN A 78 -1.23 -8.63 -4.10
N PHE A 79 -1.40 -7.67 -3.20
CA PHE A 79 -1.99 -7.85 -1.86
C PHE A 79 -3.25 -6.99 -1.64
N GLY A 80 -3.93 -6.62 -2.73
CA GLY A 80 -5.15 -5.81 -2.72
C GLY A 80 -4.94 -4.36 -3.16
N CYS A 81 -3.70 -3.94 -3.40
CA CYS A 81 -3.36 -2.61 -3.94
C CYS A 81 -2.88 -2.64 -5.40
N GLY A 82 -2.78 -3.82 -6.01
CA GLY A 82 -2.23 -4.00 -7.35
C GLY A 82 -0.86 -4.68 -7.33
N ASN A 83 -0.51 -5.29 -8.46
CA ASN A 83 0.74 -6.03 -8.62
C ASN A 83 1.96 -5.09 -8.70
N GLY A 84 3.13 -5.60 -8.37
CA GLY A 84 4.42 -4.89 -8.47
C GLY A 84 5.14 -4.80 -7.13
N GLY A 85 6.20 -3.98 -7.09
CA GLY A 85 6.94 -3.71 -5.87
C GLY A 85 6.47 -2.45 -5.17
N TRP A 86 6.08 -2.58 -3.91
CA TRP A 86 5.56 -1.51 -3.08
C TRP A 86 6.55 -1.13 -1.99
N THR A 87 6.91 0.15 -1.95
CA THR A 87 7.93 0.69 -1.04
C THR A 87 7.30 1.11 0.26
N LEU A 88 7.72 0.53 1.40
CA LEU A 88 7.27 1.00 2.71
C LEU A 88 7.80 2.43 2.94
N ALA A 89 6.88 3.36 3.18
CA ALA A 89 7.22 4.75 3.44
C ALA A 89 7.04 5.14 4.90
N MET A 90 6.02 4.57 5.56
CA MET A 90 5.72 4.89 6.95
C MET A 90 5.02 3.73 7.63
N LYS A 91 5.39 3.48 8.89
CA LYS A 91 4.68 2.61 9.82
C LYS A 91 4.28 3.45 11.03
N ILE A 92 3.01 3.39 11.41
CA ILE A 92 2.45 4.14 12.54
C ILE A 92 2.04 3.12 13.59
N ASP A 93 2.74 3.09 14.72
CA ASP A 93 2.40 2.20 15.81
C ASP A 93 1.13 2.65 16.53
N GLY A 94 0.31 1.68 16.90
CA GLY A 94 -0.98 1.93 17.54
C GLY A 94 -0.79 2.52 18.94
N GLY A 95 -0.88 3.84 19.07
CA GLY A 95 -0.79 4.55 20.35
C GLY A 95 0.45 5.41 20.54
N GLN A 96 1.27 5.62 19.51
CA GLN A 96 2.40 6.56 19.56
C GLN A 96 2.11 7.88 18.83
N THR A 97 2.85 8.88 19.28
CA THR A 97 3.02 10.24 18.76
C THR A 97 3.21 10.41 17.26
N GLY A 98 2.18 10.54 16.42
CA GLY A 98 2.33 10.95 15.01
C GLY A 98 2.80 12.40 14.77
N PHE A 99 3.22 13.10 15.83
CA PHE A 99 4.00 14.36 15.76
C PHE A 99 5.34 14.27 16.51
N ASP A 100 5.66 13.14 17.12
CA ASP A 100 6.87 12.99 17.90
C ASP A 100 7.99 12.55 16.96
N PHE A 101 9.21 13.00 17.22
CA PHE A 101 10.42 12.61 16.49
C PHE A 101 10.74 11.10 16.55
N GLN A 102 9.87 10.27 17.14
CA GLN A 102 10.01 8.82 17.31
C GLN A 102 9.28 7.97 16.27
N GLU A 103 8.53 8.56 15.33
CA GLU A 103 8.11 7.81 14.13
C GLU A 103 9.37 7.39 13.35
N THR A 104 9.51 6.10 13.02
CA THR A 104 10.51 5.67 12.03
C THR A 104 10.07 6.14 10.64
N ARG A 105 10.25 7.43 10.36
CA ARG A 105 10.12 8.00 9.03
C ARG A 105 11.28 7.49 8.21
N LEU A 106 11.01 6.49 7.39
CA LEU A 106 12.00 6.01 6.45
C LEU A 106 12.31 7.16 5.47
N PRO A 107 13.54 7.24 4.93
CA PRO A 107 13.90 8.23 3.91
C PRO A 107 12.93 8.24 2.72
N THR A 108 12.32 7.10 2.43
CA THR A 108 11.23 6.93 1.45
C THR A 108 10.02 7.84 1.69
N TYR A 109 9.73 8.24 2.93
CA TYR A 109 8.70 9.25 3.24
C TYR A 109 8.99 10.61 2.60
N TRP A 110 10.26 10.99 2.50
CA TRP A 110 10.73 12.30 2.02
C TRP A 110 11.11 12.29 0.55
N SER A 111 11.65 11.18 0.05
CA SER A 111 12.38 11.12 -1.22
C SER A 111 11.79 10.20 -2.30
N THR A 112 10.82 9.34 -1.97
CA THR A 112 10.22 8.42 -2.96
C THR A 112 8.99 9.04 -3.60
N GLY A 113 9.11 9.41 -4.88
CA GLY A 113 7.97 9.79 -5.72
C GLY A 113 7.09 8.58 -6.04
N PHE A 114 5.79 8.82 -6.22
CA PHE A 114 4.81 7.77 -6.46
C PHE A 114 3.58 8.26 -7.23
N SER A 115 2.85 7.30 -7.77
CA SER A 115 1.55 7.48 -8.46
C SER A 115 0.39 6.83 -7.69
N LYS A 116 0.70 5.90 -6.79
CA LYS A 116 -0.27 5.15 -5.99
C LYS A 116 0.20 5.05 -4.54
N ILE A 117 -0.77 5.03 -3.64
CA ILE A 117 -0.59 4.79 -2.22
C ILE A 117 -1.40 3.57 -1.83
N CYS A 118 -0.80 2.66 -1.08
CA CYS A 118 -1.48 1.57 -0.43
C CYS A 118 -1.51 1.81 1.08
N LEU A 119 -2.72 2.02 1.60
CA LEU A 119 -2.98 2.28 3.01
C LEU A 119 -3.34 0.96 3.68
N GLY A 120 -2.60 0.55 4.70
CA GLY A 120 -2.83 -0.67 5.47
C GLY A 120 -3.19 -0.36 6.91
N MET A 121 -4.22 -1.04 7.45
CA MET A 121 -4.55 -1.02 8.87
C MET A 121 -4.53 -2.44 9.44
N LYS A 122 -3.83 -2.63 10.56
CA LYS A 122 -3.77 -3.88 11.31
C LYS A 122 -4.41 -3.72 12.67
N ILE A 123 -5.49 -4.47 12.90
CA ILE A 123 -6.08 -4.63 14.23
C ILE A 123 -5.36 -5.81 14.92
N PRO A 124 -4.96 -5.70 16.20
CA PRO A 124 -4.36 -6.83 16.92
C PRO A 124 -5.22 -8.09 16.80
N GLY A 125 -4.59 -9.22 16.46
CA GLY A 125 -5.28 -10.50 16.24
C GLY A 125 -5.99 -10.63 14.88
N GLN A 126 -5.93 -9.64 13.99
CA GLN A 126 -6.54 -9.70 12.65
C GLN A 126 -5.49 -9.52 11.53
N PRO A 127 -5.76 -10.04 10.32
CA PRO A 127 -4.95 -9.74 9.14
C PRO A 127 -5.00 -8.25 8.80
N ILE A 128 -3.95 -7.75 8.14
CA ILE A 128 -3.88 -6.37 7.66
C ILE A 128 -4.89 -6.21 6.51
N LYS A 129 -5.66 -5.13 6.54
CA LYS A 129 -6.57 -4.74 5.45
C LYS A 129 -5.99 -3.56 4.72
N PHE A 130 -6.04 -3.61 3.39
CA PHE A 130 -5.42 -2.62 2.52
C PHE A 130 -6.43 -1.86 1.67
N LEU A 131 -6.10 -0.61 1.35
CA LEU A 131 -6.86 0.30 0.52
C LEU A 131 -5.94 1.02 -0.47
N LEU A 132 -6.20 0.82 -1.76
CA LEU A 132 -5.53 1.56 -2.83
C LEU A 132 -6.09 2.98 -2.97
N VAL A 133 -5.19 3.95 -3.08
CA VAL A 133 -5.48 5.33 -3.43
C VAL A 133 -4.61 5.74 -4.61
N ASN A 134 -5.24 6.09 -5.73
CA ASN A 134 -4.53 6.64 -6.88
C ASN A 134 -4.23 8.13 -6.62
N LYS A 135 -2.97 8.46 -6.36
CA LYS A 135 -2.53 9.82 -6.07
C LYS A 135 -1.06 9.98 -6.42
N GLN A 136 -0.77 10.94 -7.29
CA GLN A 136 0.60 11.29 -7.64
C GLN A 136 1.16 12.36 -6.69
N ALA A 137 2.39 12.15 -6.24
CA ALA A 137 3.17 13.13 -5.48
C ALA A 137 4.67 12.86 -5.58
N GLN A 138 5.47 13.89 -5.32
CA GLN A 138 6.94 13.77 -5.27
C GLN A 138 7.42 13.00 -4.03
N SER A 139 6.64 13.02 -2.95
CA SER A 139 6.82 12.18 -1.76
C SER A 139 5.62 12.31 -0.82
N LEU A 140 5.53 11.47 0.21
CA LEU A 140 4.46 11.55 1.21
C LEU A 140 4.59 12.84 2.02
N HIS A 141 5.81 13.26 2.31
CA HIS A 141 6.08 14.55 2.92
C HIS A 141 5.50 15.69 2.08
N ALA A 142 5.86 15.78 0.79
CA ALA A 142 5.37 16.83 -0.10
C ALA A 142 3.83 16.83 -0.22
N LEU A 143 3.22 15.65 -0.13
CA LEU A 143 1.77 15.49 -0.18
C LEU A 143 1.06 15.96 1.11
N ILE A 144 1.67 15.83 2.28
CA ILE A 144 0.94 15.96 3.56
C ILE A 144 1.41 17.17 4.37
N ALA A 145 2.72 17.48 4.38
CA ALA A 145 3.33 18.39 5.35
C ALA A 145 2.85 19.83 5.28
N ASN A 146 2.45 20.30 4.09
CA ASN A 146 1.92 21.65 3.93
C ASN A 146 0.54 21.87 4.56
N GLY A 147 -0.08 20.83 5.15
CA GLY A 147 -1.38 20.92 5.80
C GLY A 147 -2.56 21.17 4.86
N LYS A 148 -2.35 21.32 3.55
CA LYS A 148 -3.41 21.64 2.59
C LYS A 148 -4.32 20.43 2.40
N TYR A 149 -5.64 20.68 2.54
CA TYR A 149 -6.66 19.68 2.23
C TYR A 149 -6.59 19.27 0.75
N ARG A 150 -6.64 17.97 0.48
CA ARG A 150 -6.75 17.43 -0.88
C ARG A 150 -7.76 16.28 -0.85
N ALA A 151 -8.87 16.43 -1.57
CA ALA A 151 -9.93 15.43 -1.59
C ALA A 151 -9.49 14.11 -2.22
N THR A 152 -10.11 13.02 -1.77
CA THR A 152 -10.17 11.73 -2.47
C THR A 152 -11.62 11.42 -2.85
N SER A 153 -11.81 10.42 -3.71
CA SER A 153 -13.13 9.94 -4.13
C SER A 153 -13.28 8.45 -3.86
N LEU A 154 -12.85 7.97 -2.69
CA LEU A 154 -12.86 6.54 -2.35
C LEU A 154 -14.22 6.09 -1.83
N GLY A 155 -14.93 6.98 -1.13
CA GLY A 155 -16.20 6.71 -0.48
C GLY A 155 -16.07 6.01 0.87
N VAL A 156 -17.09 6.21 1.71
CA VAL A 156 -17.17 5.70 3.11
C VAL A 156 -16.89 4.20 3.19
N ASN A 157 -17.45 3.41 2.27
CA ASN A 157 -17.33 1.95 2.29
C ASN A 157 -15.89 1.48 2.15
N LYS A 158 -15.06 2.17 1.34
CA LYS A 158 -13.64 1.81 1.20
C LYS A 158 -12.85 2.10 2.48
N TRP A 159 -13.11 3.22 3.14
CA TRP A 159 -12.51 3.53 4.43
C TRP A 159 -12.91 2.53 5.51
N LYS A 160 -14.20 2.17 5.59
CA LYS A 160 -14.68 1.17 6.54
C LYS A 160 -14.09 -0.22 6.32
N LYS A 161 -13.78 -0.61 5.08
CA LYS A 161 -13.12 -1.89 4.78
C LYS A 161 -11.77 -2.06 5.48
N LEU A 162 -11.04 -0.98 5.77
CA LEU A 162 -9.79 -1.04 6.55
C LEU A 162 -10.00 -1.56 7.97
N ILE A 163 -11.20 -1.39 8.52
CA ILE A 163 -11.55 -1.77 9.90
C ILE A 163 -12.39 -3.06 9.89
N GLY A 164 -13.36 -3.16 8.99
CA GLY A 164 -14.29 -4.29 8.86
C GLY A 164 -15.67 -4.03 9.47
N PRO A 165 -16.41 -5.08 9.85
CA PRO A 165 -17.81 -4.96 10.30
C PRO A 165 -18.01 -4.06 11.53
N GLN A 166 -16.98 -3.92 12.36
CA GLN A 166 -16.99 -3.07 13.56
C GLN A 166 -16.73 -1.58 13.28
N ALA A 167 -16.50 -1.18 12.03
CA ALA A 167 -16.26 0.21 11.67
C ALA A 167 -17.48 1.09 11.97
N SER A 168 -17.25 2.28 12.52
CA SER A 168 -18.29 3.27 12.83
C SER A 168 -17.90 4.65 12.33
N LEU A 169 -18.85 5.36 11.72
CA LEU A 169 -18.72 6.78 11.38
C LEU A 169 -20.08 7.45 11.61
N GLN A 170 -20.06 8.75 11.87
CA GLN A 170 -21.30 9.52 11.91
C GLN A 170 -21.92 9.66 10.51
N VAL A 171 -23.24 9.52 10.46
CA VAL A 171 -23.98 9.25 9.22
C VAL A 171 -24.30 10.47 8.36
N ASN A 172 -24.05 11.70 8.80
CA ASN A 172 -24.48 12.87 8.05
C ASN A 172 -23.38 13.37 7.10
N ARG A 173 -22.61 14.39 7.49
CA ARG A 173 -21.57 14.95 6.60
C ARG A 173 -20.27 14.17 6.72
N LYS A 174 -19.61 13.90 5.58
CA LYS A 174 -18.29 13.27 5.54
C LYS A 174 -17.33 14.06 4.69
N ARG A 175 -16.05 14.04 5.07
CA ARG A 175 -14.95 14.64 4.31
C ARG A 175 -13.78 13.68 4.30
N GLU A 176 -13.35 13.26 3.11
CA GLU A 176 -12.24 12.34 2.92
C GLU A 176 -11.07 12.99 2.18
N GLY A 177 -9.88 12.43 2.41
CA GLY A 177 -8.66 12.74 1.66
C GLY A 177 -7.46 13.00 2.55
N PHE A 178 -6.60 13.91 2.10
CA PHE A 178 -5.38 14.31 2.79
C PHE A 178 -5.62 15.59 3.58
N ASN A 179 -5.08 15.66 4.80
CA ASN A 179 -5.27 16.76 5.75
C ASN A 179 -6.76 17.12 5.92
N THR A 180 -7.58 16.12 6.26
CA THR A 180 -8.99 16.37 6.58
C THR A 180 -9.06 17.01 7.96
N ALA A 181 -9.33 18.31 7.98
CA ALA A 181 -9.51 19.07 9.20
C ALA A 181 -10.52 20.20 8.95
N VAL A 182 -11.07 20.72 10.04
CA VAL A 182 -12.03 21.82 10.03
C VAL A 182 -11.60 22.83 11.11
N GLY A 183 -12.02 24.09 10.99
CA GLY A 183 -11.50 25.19 11.81
C GLY A 183 -11.93 25.20 13.28
N HIS A 184 -12.75 24.24 13.74
CA HIS A 184 -13.19 24.18 15.13
C HIS A 184 -12.23 23.36 16.00
N SER A 185 -11.94 23.91 17.18
CA SER A 185 -11.14 23.24 18.20
C SER A 185 -11.79 21.91 18.62
N GLY A 186 -10.96 20.88 18.84
CA GLY A 186 -11.43 19.55 19.25
C GLY A 186 -12.11 18.73 18.15
N SER A 187 -12.32 19.26 16.94
CA SER A 187 -12.92 18.49 15.85
C SER A 187 -12.02 17.34 15.39
N ALA A 188 -12.64 16.22 15.02
CA ALA A 188 -11.95 15.09 14.44
C ALA A 188 -11.21 15.52 13.15
N LYS A 189 -9.93 15.17 13.07
CA LYS A 189 -9.07 15.43 11.92
C LYS A 189 -8.21 14.22 11.59
N THR A 190 -7.73 14.11 10.35
CA THR A 190 -6.75 13.09 9.91
C THR A 190 -5.76 13.65 8.89
N ARG A 191 -4.54 13.09 8.85
CA ARG A 191 -3.57 13.37 7.78
C ARG A 191 -3.93 12.65 6.48
N ILE A 192 -4.44 11.43 6.59
CA ILE A 192 -4.99 10.66 5.48
C ILE A 192 -6.19 9.90 6.04
N GLY A 193 -7.39 10.16 5.55
CA GLY A 193 -8.56 9.55 6.16
C GLY A 193 -9.87 10.17 5.76
N ILE A 194 -10.91 9.72 6.47
CA ILE A 194 -12.26 10.25 6.41
C ILE A 194 -12.67 10.71 7.80
N ILE A 195 -13.33 11.87 7.86
CA ILE A 195 -14.00 12.38 9.05
C ILE A 195 -15.51 12.41 8.79
N GLY A 196 -16.29 12.13 9.83
CA GLY A 196 -17.75 12.13 9.79
C GLY A 196 -18.32 13.03 10.87
N ASN A 197 -19.44 13.67 10.55
CA ASN A 197 -20.22 14.52 11.44
C ASN A 197 -21.69 14.07 11.49
N ASP A 198 -22.35 14.27 12.62
CA ASP A 198 -23.79 14.08 12.79
C ASP A 198 -24.61 15.32 12.46
N GLN A 199 -24.02 16.51 12.33
CA GLN A 199 -24.78 17.65 11.84
C GLN A 199 -24.79 17.75 10.31
N LYS A 200 -25.70 18.56 9.77
CA LYS A 200 -25.79 18.85 8.32
C LYS A 200 -24.62 19.69 7.79
N ASN A 201 -23.74 20.16 8.66
CA ASN A 201 -22.54 20.93 8.31
C ASN A 201 -21.27 20.10 8.55
N CYS A 202 -20.14 20.56 8.03
CA CYS A 202 -18.83 19.92 8.25
C CYS A 202 -18.03 20.66 9.34
N LEU A 203 -18.67 21.32 10.31
CA LEU A 203 -17.97 22.24 11.21
C LEU A 203 -17.43 21.55 12.46
N THR A 204 -18.07 20.49 12.93
CA THR A 204 -17.77 19.82 14.21
C THR A 204 -17.80 18.29 14.07
N PRO A 205 -17.00 17.69 13.15
CA PRO A 205 -16.94 16.25 13.00
C PRO A 205 -16.46 15.58 14.28
N ASP A 206 -17.14 14.51 14.70
CA ASP A 206 -16.81 13.77 15.92
C ASP A 206 -16.39 12.32 15.64
N SER A 207 -16.28 11.92 14.37
CA SER A 207 -15.84 10.58 14.00
C SER A 207 -14.76 10.61 12.93
N ARG A 208 -13.87 9.62 12.95
CA ARG A 208 -12.76 9.48 11.99
C ARG A 208 -12.39 8.02 11.72
N ILE A 209 -11.92 7.76 10.51
CA ILE A 209 -11.13 6.58 10.15
C ILE A 209 -9.92 7.09 9.39
N GLY A 210 -8.70 6.86 9.88
CA GLY A 210 -7.53 7.29 9.15
C GLY A 210 -6.22 7.22 9.93
N PHE A 211 -5.21 7.84 9.32
CA PHE A 211 -3.82 7.91 9.75
C PHE A 211 -3.53 9.33 10.26
N GLY A 212 -2.76 9.43 11.35
CA GLY A 212 -2.41 10.71 11.95
C GLY A 212 -3.63 11.52 12.39
N GLY A 213 -4.58 10.88 13.09
CA GLY A 213 -5.82 11.52 13.51
C GLY A 213 -5.79 12.08 14.93
N ALA A 214 -6.44 13.21 15.16
CA ALA A 214 -6.55 13.89 16.47
C ALA A 214 -7.93 14.56 16.65
N GLY A 215 -8.25 15.07 17.84
CA GLY A 215 -9.57 15.62 18.20
C GLY A 215 -10.12 15.09 19.55
N ARG A 216 -11.36 15.48 19.87
CA ARG A 216 -11.98 15.31 21.19
C ARG A 216 -11.90 13.86 21.68
N GLY A 217 -11.24 13.65 22.83
CA GLY A 217 -11.13 12.36 23.52
C GLY A 217 -9.86 11.54 23.22
N ASP A 218 -9.04 11.95 22.24
CA ASP A 218 -7.69 11.41 22.00
C ASP A 218 -6.93 12.27 20.96
N ASP A 219 -5.98 13.08 21.43
CA ASP A 219 -5.09 13.90 20.60
C ASP A 219 -3.80 13.18 20.17
N SER A 220 -3.62 11.92 20.57
CA SER A 220 -2.53 11.12 20.03
C SER A 220 -2.81 10.84 18.54
N ASN A 221 -1.87 11.20 17.67
CA ASN A 221 -2.00 11.16 16.21
C ASN A 221 -2.02 9.72 15.69
N THR A 222 -3.12 9.03 15.98
CA THR A 222 -3.21 7.59 15.89
C THR A 222 -3.77 7.15 14.56
N CYS A 223 -3.35 5.95 14.15
CA CYS A 223 -4.04 5.18 13.13
C CYS A 223 -5.22 4.46 13.80
N ARG A 224 -6.46 4.88 13.52
CA ARG A 224 -7.65 4.40 14.28
C ARG A 224 -8.96 4.62 13.53
N ASN A 225 -9.98 3.87 13.93
CA ASN A 225 -11.38 4.30 13.87
C ASN A 225 -11.91 4.80 15.22
N ASP A 226 -12.30 6.07 15.28
CA ASP A 226 -12.91 6.71 16.45
C ASP A 226 -14.29 7.24 16.07
N ALA A 227 -15.31 6.99 16.88
CA ALA A 227 -16.65 7.53 16.72
C ALA A 227 -17.25 7.76 18.11
N LEU A 228 -17.62 9.01 18.41
CA LEU A 228 -18.22 9.37 19.70
C LEU A 228 -19.57 8.66 19.91
N ASN A 229 -19.91 8.47 21.19
CA ASN A 229 -21.14 7.83 21.59
C ASN A 229 -22.36 8.75 21.36
N ASN A 230 -22.93 8.68 20.15
CA ASN A 230 -24.20 9.30 19.83
C ASN A 230 -25.00 8.44 18.83
N ALA A 231 -26.33 8.62 18.82
CA ALA A 231 -27.27 7.83 18.00
C ALA A 231 -27.03 7.96 16.48
N SER A 232 -26.27 8.98 16.07
CA SER A 232 -25.89 9.26 14.70
C SER A 232 -24.65 8.51 14.21
N SER A 233 -23.97 7.74 15.06
CA SER A 233 -22.88 6.84 14.65
C SER A 233 -23.46 5.50 14.18
N ASP A 234 -23.20 5.13 12.93
CA ASP A 234 -23.87 3.97 12.30
C ASP A 234 -23.58 2.61 12.93
N ASN A 235 -22.52 2.49 13.73
CA ASN A 235 -22.24 1.29 14.51
C ASN A 235 -21.95 1.65 15.97
N GLY A 236 -22.60 2.70 16.47
CA GLY A 236 -22.43 3.22 17.83
C GLY A 236 -21.00 3.70 18.12
N ALA A 237 -20.70 3.87 19.41
CA ALA A 237 -19.39 4.30 19.87
C ALA A 237 -18.32 3.25 19.52
N ARG A 238 -17.20 3.69 18.93
CA ARG A 238 -16.05 2.82 18.63
C ARG A 238 -14.74 3.56 18.88
N LYS A 239 -13.77 2.87 19.49
CA LYS A 239 -12.40 3.37 19.71
C LYS A 239 -11.40 2.27 19.35
N ILE A 240 -11.19 2.04 18.06
CA ILE A 240 -10.42 0.88 17.55
C ILE A 240 -9.01 1.31 17.17
N LYS A 241 -8.03 1.03 18.04
CA LYS A 241 -6.61 1.23 17.75
C LYS A 241 -6.14 0.27 16.65
N THR A 242 -5.36 0.79 15.71
CA THR A 242 -4.75 -0.01 14.63
C THR A 242 -3.28 0.36 14.47
N MET A 243 -2.48 -0.56 13.94
CA MET A 243 -1.17 -0.22 13.37
C MET A 243 -1.39 0.23 11.92
N GLY A 244 -0.79 1.35 11.54
CA GLY A 244 -0.88 1.91 10.20
C GLY A 244 0.34 1.58 9.36
N TYR A 245 0.12 1.27 8.08
CA TYR A 245 1.16 1.07 7.08
C TYR A 245 0.85 1.93 5.86
N ILE A 246 1.84 2.65 5.35
CA ILE A 246 1.72 3.42 4.12
C ILE A 246 2.82 2.94 3.18
N LEU A 247 2.41 2.32 2.08
CA LEU A 247 3.29 1.90 1.00
C LEU A 247 3.01 2.73 -0.25
N VAL A 248 4.04 2.93 -1.08
CA VAL A 248 3.96 3.76 -2.28
C VAL A 248 4.54 3.04 -3.51
N GLN A 249 3.98 3.34 -4.69
CA GLN A 249 4.36 2.79 -6.00
C GLN A 249 4.23 3.82 -7.13
#